data_AF-A0A926R3R2-F1
#
_entry.id   AF-A0A926R3R2-F1
#
_cell.length_a   1.000
_cell.length_b   1.000
_cell.length_c   1.000
_cell.angle_alpha   90.00
_cell.angle_beta   90.00
_cell.angle_gamma   90.00
#
_symmetry.space_group_name_H-M   'P 1'
#
loop_
_entity.id
_entity.type
_entity.pdbx_description
1 polymer ?
#
loop_
_entity_poly.entity_id
_entity_poly.type
_entity_poly.pdbx_seq_one_letter_code
_entity_poly.pdbx_strand_id
1 'polypeptide(L)'
;MKKINVSSKLSFIISIITSIIFVLYFAYRGLMVYFVQKAMDDTFVGGNTSDITITLWFGISVAMALSMFLFFQFTKIKDLNSQRTIQKGIFIGWTIIAIAMIIFIPSYIYFILITIVSSIVSFLSSITLKHKITEDLKNKKETLSEKEIYLLQKLAGVKDPKK
;
A
#
# COMPACT_ATOMS: atom_id res chain seq x y z
N MET A 1 14.47 -9.30 -20.58
CA MET A 1 14.61 -9.10 -19.11
C MET A 1 13.99 -10.30 -18.40
N LYS A 2 14.70 -10.94 -17.46
CA LYS A 2 14.14 -12.01 -16.62
C LYS A 2 12.84 -11.51 -15.97
N LYS A 3 11.73 -12.23 -16.16
CA LYS A 3 10.40 -11.87 -15.60
C LYS A 3 10.49 -11.91 -14.07
N ILE A 4 10.71 -10.76 -13.43
CA ILE A 4 10.55 -10.65 -11.97
C ILE A 4 9.06 -10.75 -11.69
N ASN A 5 8.63 -11.87 -11.13
CA ASN A 5 7.24 -12.16 -10.85
C ASN A 5 6.99 -11.92 -9.35
N VAL A 6 6.64 -10.68 -8.99
CA VAL A 6 6.23 -10.37 -7.61
C VAL A 6 4.72 -10.56 -7.52
N SER A 7 4.29 -11.50 -6.68
CA SER A 7 2.88 -11.73 -6.41
C SER A 7 2.27 -10.54 -5.66
N SER A 8 1.04 -10.20 -6.01
CA SER A 8 0.30 -9.12 -5.37
C SER A 8 0.12 -9.32 -3.86
N LYS A 9 -0.10 -10.57 -3.44
CA LYS A 9 -0.18 -10.96 -2.03
C LYS A 9 1.12 -10.69 -1.27
N LEU A 10 2.28 -10.94 -1.89
CA LEU A 10 3.57 -10.68 -1.24
C LEU A 10 3.79 -9.19 -1.00
N SER A 11 3.45 -8.35 -1.98
CA SER A 11 3.53 -6.89 -1.82
C SER A 11 2.59 -6.37 -0.73
N PHE A 12 1.38 -6.91 -0.61
CA PHE A 12 0.48 -6.57 0.50
C PHE A 12 1.02 -7.03 1.85
N ILE A 13 1.56 -8.25 1.95
CA ILE A 13 2.17 -8.75 3.19
C ILE A 13 3.34 -7.87 3.63
N ILE A 14 4.22 -7.49 2.69
CA ILE A 14 5.35 -6.61 2.99
C ILE A 14 4.84 -5.25 3.49
N SER A 15 3.80 -4.70 2.87
CA SER A 15 3.20 -3.43 3.33
C SER A 15 2.57 -3.57 4.72
N ILE A 16 1.93 -4.69 5.04
CA ILE A 16 1.38 -4.98 6.38
C ILE A 16 2.50 -5.03 7.41
N ILE A 17 3.59 -5.75 7.14
CA ILE A 17 4.74 -5.85 8.06
C ILE A 17 5.36 -4.47 8.30
N THR A 18 5.56 -3.68 7.25
CA THR A 18 6.06 -2.31 7.38
C THR A 18 5.12 -1.46 8.23
N SER A 19 3.81 -1.52 7.99
CA SER A 19 2.83 -0.80 8.83
C SER A 19 2.84 -1.25 10.29
N ILE A 20 2.99 -2.56 10.58
CA ILE A 20 3.11 -3.06 11.97
C ILE A 20 4.32 -2.43 12.66
N ILE A 21 5.47 -2.40 11.99
CA ILE A 21 6.71 -1.82 12.55
C ILE A 21 6.49 -0.33 12.88
N PHE A 22 5.82 0.41 11.99
CA PHE A 22 5.44 1.79 12.27
C PHE A 22 4.48 1.89 13.46
N VAL A 23 3.38 1.12 13.49
CA VAL A 23 2.42 1.17 14.61
C VAL A 23 3.12 0.94 15.95
N LEU A 24 3.92 -0.11 16.07
CA LEU A 24 4.61 -0.45 17.31
C LEU A 24 5.59 0.65 17.73
N TYR A 25 6.36 1.19 16.79
CA TYR A 25 7.33 2.24 17.09
C TYR A 25 6.67 3.53 17.55
N PHE A 26 5.65 4.01 16.81
CA PHE A 26 4.98 5.27 17.12
C PHE A 26 4.12 5.15 18.38
N ALA A 27 3.47 4.01 18.62
CA ALA A 27 2.77 3.73 19.87
C ALA A 27 3.74 3.73 21.06
N TYR A 28 4.89 3.07 20.94
CA TYR A 28 5.91 3.05 22.00
C TYR A 28 6.42 4.46 22.30
N ARG A 29 6.75 5.25 21.28
CA ARG A 29 7.17 6.65 21.44
C ARG A 29 6.06 7.49 22.10
N GLY A 30 4.82 7.33 21.67
CA GLY A 30 3.67 8.02 22.27
C GLY A 30 3.49 7.68 23.75
N LEU A 31 3.59 6.40 24.11
CA LEU A 31 3.53 5.94 25.51
C LEU A 31 4.69 6.49 26.35
N MET A 32 5.92 6.46 25.84
CA MET A 32 7.08 7.00 26.55
C MET A 32 6.91 8.49 26.84
N VAL A 33 6.51 9.28 25.84
CA VAL A 33 6.27 10.72 26.01
C VAL A 33 5.13 10.95 27.00
N TYR A 34 4.06 10.14 26.95
CA TYR A 34 2.96 10.20 27.91
C TYR A 34 3.39 9.94 29.35
N PHE A 35 4.18 8.90 29.60
CA PHE A 35 4.67 8.62 30.95
C PHE A 35 5.64 9.69 31.46
N VAL A 36 6.52 10.20 30.60
CA VAL A 36 7.43 11.29 30.95
C VAL A 36 6.67 12.56 31.28
N GLN A 37 5.67 12.94 30.46
CA GLN A 37 4.82 14.08 30.75
C GLN A 37 4.10 13.91 32.08
N LYS A 38 3.45 12.76 32.29
CA LYS A 38 2.70 12.51 33.52
C LYS A 38 3.59 12.63 34.76
N ALA A 39 4.81 12.10 34.70
CA ALA A 39 5.78 12.21 35.80
C ALA A 39 6.25 13.66 36.04
N MET A 40 6.37 14.47 34.98
CA MET A 40 6.70 15.89 35.10
C MET A 40 5.53 16.71 35.66
N ASP A 41 4.30 16.49 35.18
CA ASP A 41 3.11 17.19 35.68
C ASP A 41 2.83 16.85 37.15
N ASP A 42 3.14 15.63 37.59
CA ASP A 42 3.03 15.21 38.99
C ASP A 42 4.12 15.81 39.92
N THR A 43 5.24 16.31 39.37
CA THR A 43 6.38 16.84 40.16
C THR A 43 6.64 18.34 40.00
N PHE A 44 6.24 18.95 38.89
CA PHE A 44 6.42 20.37 38.58
C PHE A 44 5.11 20.93 38.04
N VAL A 45 4.55 21.92 38.73
CA VAL A 45 3.33 22.61 38.29
C VAL A 45 3.62 23.38 36.99
N GLY A 46 3.27 22.78 35.85
CA GLY A 46 3.16 23.50 34.57
C GLY A 46 3.91 22.86 33.41
N GLY A 47 3.16 22.32 32.46
CA GLY A 47 3.71 21.75 31.22
C GLY A 47 2.72 21.56 30.06
N ASN A 48 1.84 22.53 29.78
CA ASN A 48 0.84 22.51 28.69
C ASN A 48 1.38 22.31 27.25
N THR A 49 2.68 22.12 27.05
CA THR A 49 3.31 22.02 25.70
C THR A 49 3.45 20.57 25.20
N SER A 50 3.25 19.59 26.08
CA SER A 50 3.46 18.16 25.80
C SER A 50 2.30 17.47 25.05
N ASP A 51 1.06 17.95 25.22
CA ASP A 51 -0.15 17.24 24.77
C ASP A 51 -0.22 17.06 23.25
N ILE A 52 0.28 18.06 22.51
CA ILE A 52 0.29 18.05 21.04
C ILE A 52 1.23 16.95 20.53
N THR A 53 2.39 16.79 21.16
CA THR A 53 3.39 15.79 20.75
C THR A 53 2.86 14.38 20.97
N ILE A 54 2.22 14.11 22.11
CA ILE A 54 1.57 12.82 22.40
C ILE A 54 0.49 12.53 21.36
N THR A 55 -0.39 13.51 21.12
CA THR A 55 -1.49 13.39 20.17
C THR A 55 -0.97 13.10 18.76
N LEU A 56 0.13 13.70 18.34
CA LEU A 56 0.77 13.42 17.05
C LEU A 56 1.31 11.99 16.96
N TRP A 57 2.05 11.51 17.97
CA TRP A 57 2.59 10.14 17.96
C TRP A 57 1.47 9.09 17.91
N PHE A 58 0.44 9.25 18.74
CA PHE A 58 -0.72 8.37 18.72
C PHE A 58 -1.55 8.51 17.45
N GLY A 59 -1.71 9.72 16.92
CA GLY A 59 -2.42 9.97 15.67
C GLY A 59 -1.77 9.26 14.48
N ILE A 60 -0.43 9.32 14.37
CA ILE A 60 0.32 8.57 13.36
C ILE A 60 0.16 7.06 13.58
N SER A 61 0.26 6.60 14.82
CA SER A 61 0.06 5.18 15.14
C SER A 61 -1.32 4.67 14.72
N VAL A 62 -2.39 5.41 15.02
CA VAL A 62 -3.76 5.05 14.63
C VAL A 62 -3.93 5.07 13.11
N ALA A 63 -3.40 6.07 12.42
CA ALA A 63 -3.43 6.13 10.95
C ALA A 63 -2.70 4.93 10.31
N MET A 64 -1.56 4.53 10.88
CA MET A 64 -0.81 3.36 10.42
C MET A 64 -1.53 2.05 10.74
N ALA A 65 -2.23 1.96 11.87
CA ALA A 65 -3.05 0.81 12.22
C ALA A 65 -4.26 0.65 11.28
N LEU A 66 -4.90 1.76 10.90
CA LEU A 66 -5.95 1.76 9.89
C LEU A 66 -5.41 1.32 8.52
N SER A 67 -4.22 1.82 8.14
CA SER A 67 -3.55 1.41 6.90
C SER A 67 -3.22 -0.09 6.89
N MET A 68 -2.70 -0.61 8.01
CA MET A 68 -2.45 -2.05 8.21
C MET A 68 -3.73 -2.87 8.01
N PHE A 69 -4.84 -2.45 8.61
CA PHE A 69 -6.13 -3.12 8.46
C PHE A 69 -6.63 -3.12 7.02
N LEU A 70 -6.50 -1.99 6.30
CA LEU A 70 -6.86 -1.90 4.89
C LEU A 70 -6.01 -2.83 4.02
N PHE A 71 -4.69 -2.87 4.24
CA PHE A 71 -3.81 -3.78 3.50
C PHE A 71 -4.18 -5.23 3.72
N PHE A 72 -4.54 -5.61 4.95
CA PHE A 72 -5.08 -6.94 5.24
C PHE A 72 -6.34 -7.23 4.44
N GLN A 73 -7.29 -6.29 4.37
CA GLN A 73 -8.51 -6.46 3.58
C GLN A 73 -8.23 -6.57 2.08
N PHE A 74 -7.24 -5.86 1.55
CA PHE A 74 -6.85 -5.94 0.14
C PHE A 74 -6.28 -7.31 -0.25
N THR A 75 -5.70 -8.08 0.68
CA THR A 75 -5.24 -9.45 0.40
C THR A 75 -6.37 -10.40 -0.01
N LYS A 76 -7.62 -10.11 0.38
CA LYS A 76 -8.81 -10.93 0.09
C LYS A 76 -9.40 -10.65 -1.28
N ILE A 77 -9.05 -9.53 -1.92
CA ILE A 77 -9.58 -9.15 -3.24
C ILE A 77 -9.02 -10.08 -4.30
N LYS A 78 -9.90 -10.68 -5.11
CA LYS A 78 -9.52 -11.63 -6.18
C LYS A 78 -9.34 -10.97 -7.55
N ASP A 79 -9.96 -9.80 -7.77
CA ASP A 79 -9.91 -9.11 -9.06
C ASP A 79 -8.52 -8.51 -9.37
N LEU A 80 -7.97 -8.87 -10.53
CA LEU A 80 -6.61 -8.48 -10.96
C LEU A 80 -6.49 -6.99 -11.26
N ASN A 81 -7.51 -6.39 -11.87
CA ASN A 81 -7.50 -4.96 -12.20
C ASN A 81 -7.57 -4.11 -10.92
N SER A 82 -8.43 -4.49 -9.98
CA SER A 82 -8.54 -3.88 -8.67
C SER A 82 -7.24 -4.01 -7.88
N GLN A 83 -6.63 -5.21 -7.81
CA GLN A 83 -5.32 -5.41 -7.18
C GLN A 83 -4.26 -4.47 -7.76
N ARG A 84 -4.24 -4.29 -9.09
CA ARG A 84 -3.28 -3.39 -9.75
C ARG A 84 -3.49 -1.94 -9.37
N THR A 85 -4.74 -1.47 -9.36
CA THR A 85 -5.09 -0.09 -8.99
C THR A 85 -4.73 0.17 -7.53
N ILE A 86 -5.05 -0.76 -6.64
CA ILE A 86 -4.70 -0.67 -5.21
C ILE A 86 -3.19 -0.60 -5.05
N GLN A 87 -2.42 -1.45 -5.73
CA GLN A 87 -0.97 -1.41 -5.61
C GLN A 87 -0.32 -0.13 -6.13
N LYS A 88 -0.89 0.50 -7.15
CA LYS A 88 -0.45 1.85 -7.56
C LYS A 88 -0.70 2.87 -6.44
N GLY A 89 -1.86 2.79 -5.78
CA GLY A 89 -2.17 3.63 -4.63
C GLY A 89 -1.18 3.42 -3.48
N ILE A 90 -0.90 2.17 -3.13
CA ILE A 90 0.09 1.82 -2.10
C ILE A 90 1.49 2.32 -2.46
N PHE A 91 1.91 2.15 -3.71
CA PHE A 91 3.18 2.67 -4.20
C PHE A 91 3.29 4.19 -4.03
N ILE A 92 2.26 4.94 -4.43
CA ILE A 92 2.23 6.40 -4.27
C ILE A 92 2.29 6.77 -2.78
N GLY A 93 1.49 6.11 -1.94
CA GLY A 93 1.49 6.34 -0.49
C GLY A 93 2.86 6.15 0.15
N TRP A 94 3.51 4.99 -0.09
CA TRP A 94 4.85 4.74 0.45
C TRP A 94 5.91 5.68 -0.12
N THR A 95 5.79 6.10 -1.38
CA THR A 95 6.72 7.05 -1.99
C THR A 95 6.62 8.43 -1.33
N ILE A 96 5.40 8.92 -1.06
CA ILE A 96 5.19 10.19 -0.36
C ILE A 96 5.76 10.11 1.05
N ILE A 97 5.50 9.03 1.78
CA ILE A 97 6.04 8.83 3.13
C ILE A 97 7.57 8.80 3.10
N ALA A 98 8.18 8.07 2.16
CA ALA A 98 9.63 8.01 2.03
C ALA A 98 10.25 9.40 1.78
N ILE A 99 9.69 10.17 0.85
CA ILE A 99 10.16 11.53 0.54
C ILE A 99 10.01 12.44 1.76
N ALA A 100 8.85 12.40 2.44
CA ALA A 100 8.63 13.18 3.65
C ALA A 100 9.64 12.83 4.75
N MET A 101 9.93 11.55 4.98
CA MET A 101 10.92 11.13 5.98
C MET A 101 12.34 11.58 5.63
N ILE A 102 12.72 11.54 4.36
CA ILE A 102 14.04 12.03 3.90
C ILE A 102 14.19 13.53 4.17
N ILE A 103 13.14 14.32 3.92
CA ILE A 103 13.18 15.78 4.07
C ILE A 103 13.12 16.19 5.55
N PHE A 104 12.14 15.67 6.29
CA PHE A 104 11.83 16.15 7.64
C PHE A 104 12.63 15.44 8.73
N ILE A 105 12.97 14.16 8.54
CA ILE A 105 13.54 13.34 9.61
C ILE A 105 14.64 12.37 9.08
N PRO A 106 15.71 12.88 8.46
CA PRO A 106 16.72 12.06 7.78
C PRO A 106 17.49 11.11 8.70
N SER A 107 17.50 11.37 10.01
CA SER A 107 18.16 10.51 11.01
C SER A 107 17.51 9.12 11.15
N TYR A 108 16.26 8.95 10.69
CA TYR A 108 15.53 7.69 10.79
C TYR A 108 15.80 6.76 9.60
N ILE A 109 17.09 6.50 9.35
CA ILE A 109 17.59 5.82 8.14
C ILE A 109 16.93 4.45 7.96
N TYR A 110 16.76 3.66 9.02
CA TYR A 110 16.13 2.34 8.94
C TYR A 110 14.66 2.41 8.49
N PHE A 111 13.90 3.40 8.98
CA PHE A 111 12.52 3.62 8.56
C PHE A 111 12.44 4.11 7.11
N ILE A 112 13.37 4.95 6.70
CA ILE A 112 13.47 5.40 5.30
C ILE A 112 13.73 4.20 4.39
N LEU A 113 14.70 3.34 4.74
CA LEU A 113 15.05 2.16 3.96
C LEU A 113 13.88 1.18 3.82
N ILE A 114 13.20 0.81 4.91
CA ILE A 114 12.06 -0.12 4.84
C ILE A 114 10.89 0.44 4.03
N THR A 115 10.69 1.76 4.08
CA THR A 115 9.66 2.45 3.31
C THR A 115 9.98 2.45 1.82
N ILE A 116 11.24 2.71 1.45
CA ILE A 116 11.73 2.62 0.07
C ILE A 116 11.57 1.19 -0.46
N VAL A 117 11.96 0.17 0.32
CA VAL A 117 11.78 -1.24 -0.06
C VAL A 117 10.30 -1.56 -0.29
N SER A 118 9.42 -1.11 0.60
CA SER A 118 7.96 -1.30 0.47
C SER A 118 7.39 -0.64 -0.79
N SER A 119 7.90 0.55 -1.13
CA SER A 119 7.56 1.24 -2.37
C SER A 119 8.01 0.45 -3.60
N ILE A 120 9.28 0.04 -3.67
CA ILE A 120 9.85 -0.73 -4.80
C ILE A 120 9.08 -2.03 -5.03
N VAL A 121 8.81 -2.78 -3.96
CA VAL A 121 8.07 -4.05 -4.03
C VAL A 121 6.65 -3.82 -4.57
N SER A 122 5.98 -2.76 -4.14
CA SER A 122 4.64 -2.39 -4.61
C SER A 122 4.63 -1.99 -6.09
N PHE A 123 5.67 -1.29 -6.54
CA PHE A 123 5.84 -0.92 -7.93
C PHE A 123 6.08 -2.15 -8.83
N LEU A 124 7.01 -3.01 -8.44
CA LEU A 124 7.32 -4.24 -9.17
C LEU A 124 6.07 -5.11 -9.32
N SER A 125 5.33 -5.29 -8.22
CA SER A 125 4.10 -6.08 -8.24
C SER A 125 3.01 -5.46 -9.15
N SER A 126 2.91 -4.13 -9.23
CA SER A 126 1.97 -3.47 -10.15
C SER A 126 2.33 -3.71 -11.63
N ILE A 127 3.62 -3.74 -11.96
CA ILE A 127 4.12 -4.08 -13.30
C ILE A 127 3.83 -5.55 -13.62
N THR A 128 4.11 -6.46 -12.69
CA THR A 128 3.83 -7.88 -12.83
C THR A 128 2.34 -8.12 -13.11
N LEU A 129 1.45 -7.48 -12.35
CA LEU A 129 0.00 -7.55 -12.57
C LEU A 129 -0.40 -7.02 -13.95
N LYS A 130 0.17 -5.90 -14.40
CA LYS A 130 -0.07 -5.37 -15.75
C LYS A 130 0.24 -6.41 -16.82
N HIS A 131 1.40 -7.06 -16.72
CA HIS A 131 1.79 -8.10 -17.67
C HIS A 131 0.80 -9.26 -17.65
N LYS A 132 0.41 -9.74 -16.46
CA LYS A 132 -0.54 -10.85 -16.33
C LYS A 132 -1.90 -10.53 -16.95
N ILE A 133 -2.42 -9.32 -16.74
CA ILE A 133 -3.66 -8.85 -17.36
C ILE A 133 -3.54 -8.81 -18.89
N THR A 134 -2.42 -8.33 -19.43
CA THR A 134 -2.20 -8.28 -20.88
C THR A 134 -2.11 -9.68 -21.49
N GLU A 135 -1.48 -10.62 -20.79
CA GLU A 135 -1.37 -12.02 -21.19
C GLU A 135 -2.74 -12.72 -21.16
N ASP A 136 -3.52 -12.53 -20.09
CA ASP A 136 -4.90 -13.05 -19.98
C ASP A 136 -5.81 -12.48 -21.07
N LEU A 137 -5.68 -11.19 -21.40
CA LEU A 137 -6.43 -10.56 -22.49
C LEU A 137 -6.02 -11.08 -23.87
N LYS A 138 -4.72 -11.32 -24.09
CA LYS A 138 -4.21 -11.89 -25.34
C LYS A 138 -4.71 -13.33 -25.53
N ASN A 139 -4.56 -14.16 -24.50
CA ASN A 139 -5.05 -15.53 -24.50
C ASN A 139 -6.57 -15.56 -24.71
N LYS A 140 -7.32 -14.73 -23.98
CA LYS A 140 -8.78 -14.65 -24.16
C LYS A 140 -9.15 -14.27 -25.58
N LYS A 141 -8.45 -13.30 -26.20
CA LYS A 141 -8.68 -12.89 -27.59
C LYS A 141 -8.35 -14.00 -28.59
N GLU A 142 -7.31 -14.79 -28.33
CA GLU A 142 -6.91 -15.95 -29.15
C GLU A 142 -7.84 -17.16 -28.97
N THR A 143 -8.53 -17.27 -27.82
CA THR A 143 -9.47 -18.36 -27.50
C THR A 143 -10.94 -17.94 -27.52
N LEU A 144 -11.28 -16.78 -28.09
CA LEU A 144 -12.68 -16.33 -28.17
C LEU A 144 -13.50 -17.38 -28.92
N SER A 145 -14.56 -17.86 -28.30
CA SER A 145 -15.49 -18.81 -28.95
C SER A 145 -16.20 -18.12 -30.12
N GLU A 146 -16.54 -18.86 -31.18
CA GLU A 146 -17.25 -18.33 -32.35
C GLU A 146 -18.52 -17.53 -31.96
N LYS A 147 -19.20 -17.95 -30.89
CA LYS A 147 -20.36 -17.21 -30.33
C LYS A 147 -19.99 -15.86 -29.72
N GLU A 148 -18.85 -15.78 -29.03
CA GLU A 148 -18.38 -14.52 -28.45
C GLU A 148 -17.88 -13.57 -29.54
N ILE A 149 -17.23 -14.11 -30.58
CA ILE A 149 -16.83 -13.34 -31.77
C ILE A 149 -18.07 -12.80 -32.48
N TYR A 150 -19.09 -13.63 -32.68
CA TYR A 150 -20.36 -13.23 -33.27
C TYR A 150 -21.05 -12.12 -32.46
N LEU A 151 -21.11 -12.25 -31.13
CA LEU A 151 -21.69 -11.23 -30.26
C LEU A 151 -20.92 -9.91 -30.31
N LEU A 152 -19.58 -9.97 -30.30
CA LEU A 152 -18.72 -8.79 -30.42
C LEU A 152 -18.88 -8.10 -31.78
N GLN A 153 -18.97 -8.86 -32.87
CA GLN A 153 -19.22 -8.33 -34.22
C GLN A 153 -20.59 -7.66 -34.32
N LYS A 154 -21.62 -8.25 -33.69
CA LYS A 154 -22.96 -7.68 -33.62
C LYS A 154 -23.01 -6.38 -32.79
N LEU A 155 -22.31 -6.35 -31.65
CA LEU A 155 -22.16 -5.15 -30.80
C LEU A 155 -21.38 -4.04 -31.51
N ALA A 156 -20.40 -4.39 -32.34
CA ALA A 156 -19.62 -3.44 -33.14
C ALA A 156 -20.36 -2.95 -34.40
N GLY A 157 -21.60 -3.41 -34.66
CA GLY A 157 -22.39 -2.99 -35.81
C GLY A 157 -21.90 -3.54 -37.16
N VAL A 158 -21.15 -4.65 -37.14
CA VAL A 158 -20.69 -5.32 -38.37
C VAL A 158 -21.89 -5.87 -39.11
N LYS A 159 -22.07 -5.46 -40.38
CA LYS A 159 -23.25 -5.78 -41.20
C LYS A 159 -23.36 -7.27 -41.54
N ASP A 160 -22.23 -7.98 -41.66
CA ASP A 160 -22.17 -9.44 -41.88
C ASP A 160 -21.23 -10.09 -40.87
N PRO A 161 -21.72 -10.46 -39.67
CA PRO A 161 -20.93 -11.22 -38.72
C PRO A 161 -20.75 -12.66 -39.23
N LYS A 162 -19.50 -13.16 -39.22
CA LYS A 162 -19.21 -14.55 -39.58
C LYS A 162 -19.77 -15.46 -38.50
N LYS A 163 -20.56 -16.46 -38.91
CA LYS A 163 -21.09 -17.51 -38.04
C LYS A 163 -20.00 -18.48 -37.64
#